data_AF-A8N3Z0-F1
#
_entry.id   AF-A8N3Z0-F1
#
_cell.length_a   1.000
_cell.length_b   1.000
_cell.length_c   1.000
_cell.angle_alpha   90.00
_cell.angle_beta   90.00
_cell.angle_gamma   90.00
#
_symmetry.space_group_name_H-M   'P 1'
#
loop_
_entity.id
_entity.type
_entity.pdbx_description
1 polymer ?
#
loop_
_entity_poly.entity_id
_entity_poly.type
_entity_poly.pdbx_seq_one_letter_code
_entity_poly.pdbx_strand_id
1 'polypeptide(L)'
;MSTHSNEDPATLEEHSRHGYSFLPSQLAYMREKLGDYDNVQGKARRRFLRSLTDHLCKEIANQNGGEEVSGDKRAAIGKGLRSWFRTNGTRKKREKKTYGTNWYTRLAYMKVHSRKVNALAEQIVKGGVDLDKFLEEYRSDEEEKVVEEGAKSGRDPKTKGKKGEESNWFFNHYQQAGTYLMSKLSEKELEKYERLAEKWNSEGPPPDIQAKMGDKHAAKKGYEFLKAVKKDYDCVGYLLLGWRGADGIPVAVELDINQELGRPENFGDQNEKLLNTCFKQFRSYVFEMFEHSGQQDGEKESGRVRGQRKDLMPMVRNSFGEPFLPVVIRRSH
;
A
#
# COMPACT_ATOMS: atom_id res chain seq x y z
N MET A 1 21.32 35.25 59.49
CA MET A 1 20.16 35.49 58.61
C MET A 1 20.19 34.41 57.53
N SER A 2 19.32 33.43 57.67
CA SER A 2 19.14 32.32 56.73
C SER A 2 18.52 32.82 55.43
N THR A 3 19.12 32.45 54.29
CA THR A 3 18.46 32.50 52.99
C THR A 3 18.17 31.07 52.56
N HIS A 4 17.01 30.56 52.97
CA HIS A 4 16.42 29.36 52.39
C HIS A 4 15.96 29.72 50.98
N SER A 5 16.65 29.17 49.98
CA SER A 5 16.14 29.11 48.61
C SER A 5 15.12 27.99 48.57
N ASN A 6 13.85 28.37 48.41
CA ASN A 6 12.71 27.47 48.35
C ASN A 6 12.66 26.89 46.93
N GLU A 7 13.20 25.68 46.74
CA GLU A 7 13.05 24.94 45.50
C GLU A 7 11.64 24.33 45.42
N ASP A 8 10.97 24.52 44.29
CA ASP A 8 9.61 24.01 44.05
C ASP A 8 9.55 22.48 44.18
N PRO A 9 8.56 21.92 44.90
CA PRO A 9 8.43 20.47 45.10
C PRO A 9 8.11 19.71 43.80
N ALA A 10 7.64 20.40 42.75
CA ALA A 10 7.38 19.81 41.44
C ALA A 10 8.66 19.45 40.67
N THR A 11 9.76 20.17 40.90
CA THR A 11 11.03 19.85 40.25
C THR A 11 11.57 18.52 40.76
N LEU A 12 11.54 18.24 42.07
CA LEU A 12 12.11 17.04 42.67
C LEU A 12 11.43 15.72 42.25
N GLU A 13 10.14 15.72 41.89
CA GLU A 13 9.44 14.49 41.47
C GLU A 13 9.78 14.01 40.04
N GLU A 14 10.21 14.90 39.13
CA GLU A 14 10.68 14.48 37.81
C GLU A 14 12.01 13.71 37.87
N HIS A 15 12.79 13.87 38.94
CA HIS A 15 14.14 13.34 39.08
C HIS A 15 14.20 11.82 39.24
N SER A 16 13.11 11.16 39.62
CA SER A 16 13.12 9.72 39.99
C SER A 16 12.53 8.79 38.93
N ARG A 17 11.82 9.31 37.92
CA ARG A 17 11.05 8.48 36.97
C ARG A 17 11.90 7.65 36.00
N HIS A 18 13.22 7.84 35.93
CA HIS A 18 14.06 7.29 34.86
C HIS A 18 15.20 6.37 35.33
N GLY A 19 15.19 5.97 36.60
CA GLY A 19 16.14 5.00 37.17
C GLY A 19 17.54 5.55 37.47
N TYR A 20 17.77 6.84 37.24
CA TYR A 20 18.92 7.61 37.71
C TYR A 20 18.48 9.07 37.86
N SER A 21 18.83 9.69 38.99
CA SER A 21 18.53 11.10 39.26
C SER A 21 19.68 11.96 38.75
N PHE A 22 19.36 12.83 37.79
CA PHE A 22 20.32 13.76 37.18
C PHE A 22 20.27 15.11 37.89
N LEU A 23 21.43 15.73 38.08
CA LEU A 23 21.49 17.09 38.62
C LEU A 23 20.85 18.11 37.64
N PRO A 24 20.36 19.25 38.13
CA PRO A 24 19.81 20.31 37.27
C PRO A 24 20.75 20.76 36.15
N SER A 25 22.06 20.83 36.41
CA SER A 25 23.09 21.14 35.41
C SER A 25 23.18 20.07 34.31
N GLN A 26 23.09 18.80 34.70
CA GLN A 26 23.13 17.66 33.78
C GLN A 26 21.86 17.61 32.92
N LEU A 27 20.69 17.91 33.51
CA LEU A 27 19.43 18.02 32.77
C LEU A 27 19.45 19.18 31.78
N ALA A 28 20.02 20.33 32.15
CA ALA A 28 20.20 21.47 31.23
C ALA A 28 21.07 21.09 30.04
N TYR A 29 22.19 20.41 30.28
CA TYR A 29 23.06 19.89 29.22
C TYR A 29 22.34 18.86 28.33
N MET A 30 21.55 17.95 28.92
CA MET A 30 20.76 16.98 28.16
C MET A 30 19.68 17.64 27.28
N ARG A 31 19.06 18.74 27.75
CA ARG A 31 18.10 19.54 26.98
C ARG A 31 18.76 20.23 25.79
N GLU A 32 19.96 20.78 25.95
CA GLU A 32 20.73 21.36 24.84
C GLU A 32 21.00 20.33 23.72
N LYS A 33 21.29 19.09 24.12
CA LYS A 33 21.65 17.99 23.21
C LYS A 33 20.45 17.24 22.61
N LEU A 34 19.24 17.72 22.83
CA LEU A 34 17.99 17.09 22.38
C LEU A 34 17.83 17.18 20.86
N GLY A 35 18.21 18.32 20.26
CA GLY A 35 18.23 18.48 18.79
C GLY A 35 19.21 17.52 18.11
N ASP A 36 20.42 17.38 18.65
CA ASP A 36 21.43 16.45 18.13
C ASP A 36 20.96 14.99 18.24
N TYR A 37 20.33 14.63 19.36
CA TYR A 37 19.77 13.30 19.58
C TYR A 37 18.70 12.93 18.54
N ASP A 38 17.83 13.88 18.20
CA ASP A 38 16.76 13.66 17.23
C ASP A 38 17.29 13.45 15.80
N ASN A 39 18.41 14.11 15.47
CA ASN A 39 19.09 14.04 14.18
C ASN A 39 19.91 12.75 13.96
N VAL A 40 20.45 12.13 15.02
CA VAL A 40 21.28 10.91 14.90
C VAL A 40 20.49 9.61 15.00
N GLN A 41 20.92 8.55 14.30
CA GLN A 41 20.22 7.25 14.24
C GLN A 41 21.15 6.03 14.41
N GLY A 42 20.55 4.88 14.75
CA GLY A 42 21.19 3.57 14.70
C GLY A 42 22.54 3.51 15.43
N LYS A 43 23.62 3.19 14.70
CA LYS A 43 24.99 3.14 15.24
C LYS A 43 25.47 4.52 15.71
N ALA A 44 25.17 5.58 14.97
CA ALA A 44 25.55 6.96 15.34
C ALA A 44 24.88 7.40 16.66
N ARG A 45 23.59 7.10 16.83
CA ARG A 45 22.87 7.38 18.09
C ARG A 45 23.46 6.64 19.29
N ARG A 46 23.86 5.38 19.12
CA ARG A 46 24.53 4.62 20.19
C ARG A 46 25.87 5.24 20.57
N ARG A 47 26.65 5.73 19.59
CA ARG A 47 27.92 6.43 19.85
C ARG A 47 27.68 7.77 20.56
N PHE A 48 26.68 8.54 20.11
CA PHE A 48 26.28 9.80 20.73
C PHE A 48 25.90 9.62 22.21
N LEU A 49 25.02 8.68 22.52
CA LEU A 49 24.61 8.39 23.90
C LEU A 49 25.77 7.87 24.76
N ARG A 50 26.68 7.09 24.17
CA ARG A 50 27.91 6.66 24.86
C ARG A 50 28.79 7.86 25.19
N SER A 51 29.03 8.74 24.22
CA SER A 51 29.83 9.96 24.42
C SER A 51 29.23 10.87 25.50
N LEU A 52 27.90 11.00 25.55
CA LEU A 52 27.23 11.77 26.60
C LEU A 52 27.34 11.09 27.98
N THR A 53 27.22 9.77 28.03
CA THR A 53 27.44 9.00 29.27
C THR A 53 28.87 9.23 29.78
N ASP A 54 29.85 9.21 28.89
CA ASP A 54 31.26 9.41 29.23
C ASP A 54 31.53 10.83 29.71
N HIS A 55 30.88 11.84 29.12
CA HIS A 55 30.93 13.23 29.57
C HIS A 55 30.38 13.38 31.00
N LEU A 56 29.19 12.84 31.26
CA LEU A 56 28.57 12.91 32.58
C LEU A 56 29.37 12.14 33.64
N CYS A 57 29.94 10.99 33.29
CA CYS A 57 30.82 10.26 34.21
C CYS A 57 32.08 11.06 34.57
N LYS A 58 32.67 11.78 33.61
CA LYS A 58 33.82 12.67 33.88
C LYS A 58 33.45 13.86 34.76
N GLU A 59 32.30 14.48 34.51
CA GLU A 59 31.80 15.59 35.34
C GLU A 59 31.56 15.14 36.79
N ILE A 60 30.96 13.97 36.98
CA ILE A 60 30.73 13.38 38.32
C ILE A 60 32.05 13.02 39.01
N ALA A 61 33.02 12.46 38.27
CA ALA A 61 34.34 12.16 38.82
C ALA A 61 35.04 13.44 39.29
N ASN A 62 34.97 14.53 38.50
CA ASN A 62 35.55 15.82 38.86
C ASN A 62 34.90 16.46 40.09
N GLN A 63 33.58 16.30 40.26
CA GLN A 63 32.85 16.77 41.45
C GLN A 63 33.19 15.97 42.71
N ASN A 64 33.56 14.70 42.56
CA ASN A 64 33.91 13.78 43.65
C ASN A 64 35.44 13.73 43.93
N GLY A 65 36.20 14.75 43.54
CA GLY A 65 37.64 14.82 43.83
C GLY A 65 38.51 13.87 42.99
N GLY A 66 38.02 13.42 41.84
CA GLY A 66 38.77 12.59 40.88
C GLY A 66 38.53 11.09 41.02
N GLU A 67 37.64 10.64 41.89
CA GLU A 67 37.27 9.23 42.01
C GLU A 67 36.56 8.72 40.74
N GLU A 68 37.05 7.60 40.20
CA GLU A 68 36.42 6.99 39.02
C GLU A 68 35.02 6.47 39.32
N VAL A 69 34.09 6.76 38.41
CA VAL A 69 32.72 6.26 38.49
C VAL A 69 32.71 4.75 38.27
N SER A 70 32.28 3.99 39.28
CA SER A 70 32.09 2.54 39.21
C SER A 70 31.27 2.11 37.98
N GLY A 71 31.58 0.93 37.44
CA GLY A 71 30.92 0.36 36.26
C GLY A 71 29.39 0.27 36.38
N ASP A 72 28.88 -0.07 37.56
CA ASP A 72 27.44 -0.15 37.83
C ASP A 72 26.78 1.23 37.77
N LYS A 73 27.44 2.24 38.34
CA LYS A 73 26.98 3.63 38.33
C LYS A 73 26.99 4.20 36.91
N ARG A 74 28.02 3.86 36.11
CA ARG A 74 28.06 4.20 34.68
C ARG A 74 26.94 3.54 33.88
N ALA A 75 26.64 2.28 34.15
CA ALA A 75 25.54 1.56 33.52
C ALA A 75 24.18 2.19 33.86
N ALA A 76 23.98 2.60 35.12
CA ALA A 76 22.79 3.30 35.60
C ALA A 76 22.61 4.66 34.90
N ILE A 77 23.67 5.48 34.83
CA ILE A 77 23.67 6.76 34.10
C ILE A 77 23.29 6.54 32.65
N GLY A 78 23.93 5.58 31.96
CA GLY A 78 23.61 5.30 30.57
C GLY A 78 22.18 4.82 30.35
N LYS A 79 21.60 4.06 31.30
CA LYS A 79 20.20 3.62 31.27
C LYS A 79 19.25 4.79 31.46
N GLY A 80 19.50 5.65 32.46
CA GLY A 80 18.72 6.86 32.71
C GLY A 80 18.75 7.82 31.53
N LEU A 81 19.93 8.02 30.93
CA LEU A 81 20.11 8.89 29.76
C LEU A 81 19.28 8.40 28.58
N ARG A 82 19.31 7.09 28.30
CA ARG A 82 18.50 6.47 27.25
C ARG A 82 17.01 6.62 27.50
N SER A 83 16.57 6.46 28.75
CA SER A 83 15.16 6.63 29.12
C SER A 83 14.72 8.07 28.93
N TRP A 84 15.50 9.03 29.44
CA TRP A 84 15.19 10.45 29.36
C TRP A 84 15.09 10.95 27.92
N PHE A 85 16.05 10.63 27.05
CA PHE A 85 16.00 11.04 25.64
C PHE A 85 14.90 10.34 24.84
N ARG A 86 14.46 9.13 25.26
CA ARG A 86 13.29 8.47 24.64
C ARG A 86 11.99 9.16 24.98
N THR A 87 11.85 9.61 26.23
CA THR A 87 10.64 10.30 26.71
C THR A 87 10.57 11.74 26.19
N ASN A 88 11.71 12.44 26.17
CA ASN A 88 11.76 13.87 25.84
C ASN A 88 12.12 14.14 24.37
N GLY A 89 12.53 13.13 23.60
CA GLY A 89 12.81 13.27 22.16
C GLY A 89 11.54 13.59 21.38
N THR A 90 11.60 14.58 20.49
CA THR A 90 10.44 15.05 19.72
C THR A 90 10.15 14.20 18.49
N ARG A 91 11.03 13.24 18.20
CA ARG A 91 10.97 12.44 17.00
C ARG A 91 9.78 11.49 16.98
N LYS A 92 8.71 11.91 16.30
CA LYS A 92 7.64 11.03 15.84
C LYS A 92 8.24 9.93 14.95
N LYS A 93 7.86 8.67 15.23
CA LYS A 93 8.18 7.55 14.35
C LYS A 93 7.62 7.91 12.97
N ARG A 94 8.49 8.15 11.98
CA ARG A 94 8.04 8.35 10.60
C ARG A 94 7.32 7.07 10.21
N GLU A 95 6.00 7.15 10.03
CA GLU A 95 5.26 6.08 9.39
C GLU A 95 5.89 5.85 8.02
N LYS A 96 6.39 4.63 7.80
CA LYS A 96 6.74 4.24 6.44
C LYS A 96 5.40 4.17 5.70
N LYS A 97 5.12 5.17 4.87
CA LYS A 97 4.06 5.09 3.87
C LYS A 97 4.48 4.03 2.85
N THR A 98 4.29 2.77 3.20
CA THR A 98 4.53 1.66 2.29
C THR A 98 3.27 1.50 1.45
N TYR A 99 3.29 2.06 0.25
CA TYR A 99 2.28 1.75 -0.75
C TYR A 99 2.45 0.29 -1.19
N GLY A 100 1.34 -0.41 -1.44
CA GLY A 100 1.38 -1.82 -1.85
C GLY A 100 2.00 -2.07 -3.23
N THR A 101 2.24 -1.02 -4.02
CA THR A 101 2.93 -1.08 -5.32
C THR A 101 4.27 -0.37 -5.20
N ASN A 102 5.35 -1.03 -5.64
CA ASN A 102 6.65 -0.42 -5.81
C ASN A 102 6.74 0.16 -7.22
N TRP A 103 6.69 1.49 -7.34
CA TRP A 103 6.78 2.19 -8.60
C TRP A 103 8.24 2.31 -9.05
N TYR A 104 8.52 1.92 -10.30
CA TYR A 104 9.80 2.11 -10.96
C TYR A 104 9.57 2.80 -12.31
N THR A 105 10.61 3.41 -12.87
CA THR A 105 10.59 4.26 -14.08
C THR A 105 9.69 3.72 -15.17
N ARG A 106 9.91 2.45 -15.55
CA ARG A 106 9.14 1.78 -16.59
C ARG A 106 7.67 1.61 -16.22
N LEU A 107 7.35 1.22 -14.99
CA LEU A 107 5.96 1.08 -14.58
C LEU A 107 5.24 2.43 -14.57
N ALA A 108 5.90 3.49 -14.10
CA ALA A 108 5.34 4.84 -14.14
C ALA A 108 5.09 5.29 -15.59
N TYR A 109 6.08 5.15 -16.48
CA TYR A 109 5.95 5.44 -17.91
C TYR A 109 4.77 4.69 -18.55
N MET A 110 4.70 3.37 -18.36
CA MET A 110 3.65 2.54 -18.97
C MET A 110 2.24 2.85 -18.46
N LYS A 111 2.12 3.41 -17.25
CA LYS A 111 0.82 3.87 -16.72
C LYS A 111 0.41 5.23 -17.27
N VAL A 112 1.35 6.16 -17.41
CA VAL A 112 1.10 7.46 -18.05
C VAL A 112 0.70 7.25 -19.50
N HIS A 113 1.44 6.42 -20.24
CA HIS A 113 1.23 6.17 -21.67
C HIS A 113 0.52 4.85 -21.94
N SER A 114 -0.46 4.48 -21.10
CA SER A 114 -1.11 3.17 -21.21
C SER A 114 -1.78 2.95 -22.58
N ARG A 115 -2.30 4.03 -23.18
CA ARG A 115 -2.93 4.02 -24.51
C ARG A 115 -1.90 3.74 -25.61
N LYS A 116 -0.85 4.57 -25.69
CA LYS A 116 0.27 4.35 -26.62
C LYS A 116 0.89 2.95 -26.50
N VAL A 117 1.08 2.45 -25.27
CA VAL A 117 1.63 1.10 -25.02
C VAL A 117 0.66 0.02 -25.50
N ASN A 118 -0.65 0.17 -25.26
CA ASN A 118 -1.66 -0.78 -25.75
C ASN A 118 -1.74 -0.78 -27.28
N ALA A 119 -1.74 0.38 -27.92
CA ALA A 119 -1.78 0.51 -29.38
C ALA A 119 -0.57 -0.17 -30.05
N LEU A 120 0.63 0.07 -29.51
CA LEU A 120 1.83 -0.61 -29.99
C LEU A 120 1.77 -2.11 -29.72
N ALA A 121 1.28 -2.54 -28.54
CA ALA A 121 1.12 -3.96 -28.24
C ALA A 121 0.19 -4.65 -29.24
N GLU A 122 -0.92 -4.01 -29.62
CA GLU A 122 -1.84 -4.53 -30.65
C GLU A 122 -1.21 -4.60 -32.04
N GLN A 123 -0.29 -3.69 -32.39
CA GLN A 123 0.47 -3.79 -33.63
C GLN A 123 1.51 -4.93 -33.58
N ILE A 124 2.21 -5.11 -32.45
CA ILE A 124 3.13 -6.25 -32.25
C ILE A 124 2.39 -7.57 -32.47
N VAL A 125 1.18 -7.63 -31.94
CA VAL A 125 0.23 -8.74 -32.08
C VAL A 125 -0.12 -9.04 -33.54
N LYS A 126 -0.36 -8.01 -34.36
CA LYS A 126 -0.75 -8.15 -35.78
C LYS A 126 0.42 -8.54 -36.70
N GLY A 127 1.66 -8.43 -36.20
CA GLY A 127 2.88 -8.79 -36.93
C GLY A 127 3.38 -7.64 -37.81
N GLY A 128 4.67 -7.33 -37.71
CA GLY A 128 5.32 -6.23 -38.43
C GLY A 128 5.21 -4.90 -37.69
N VAL A 129 6.20 -4.61 -36.83
CA VAL A 129 6.27 -3.35 -36.09
C VAL A 129 7.51 -2.59 -36.51
N ASP A 130 7.28 -1.49 -37.22
CA ASP A 130 8.25 -0.42 -37.36
C ASP A 130 7.92 0.64 -36.30
N LEU A 131 8.79 0.74 -35.31
CA LEU A 131 8.61 1.63 -34.18
C LEU A 131 8.65 3.10 -34.59
N ASP A 132 9.49 3.45 -35.57
CA ASP A 132 9.64 4.84 -36.01
C ASP A 132 8.41 5.27 -36.80
N LYS A 133 7.91 4.40 -37.70
CA LYS A 133 6.64 4.61 -38.38
C LYS A 133 5.45 4.72 -37.41
N PHE A 134 5.39 3.87 -36.39
CA PHE A 134 4.35 3.95 -35.36
C PHE A 134 4.39 5.29 -34.62
N LEU A 135 5.58 5.78 -34.26
CA LEU A 135 5.74 7.04 -33.56
C LEU A 135 5.35 8.25 -34.42
N GLU A 136 5.55 8.20 -35.74
CA GLU A 136 5.11 9.22 -36.68
C GLU A 136 3.58 9.22 -36.88
N GLU A 137 2.96 8.04 -36.94
CA GLU A 137 1.51 7.89 -37.15
C GLU A 137 0.69 8.14 -35.87
N TYR A 138 1.28 7.94 -34.69
CA TYR A 138 0.59 8.09 -33.41
C TYR A 138 0.41 9.57 -33.03
N ARG A 139 -0.81 10.10 -33.27
CA ARG A 139 -1.10 11.54 -33.20
C ARG A 139 -1.08 12.12 -31.78
N SER A 140 -1.71 11.49 -30.79
CA SER A 140 -1.51 11.82 -29.36
C SER A 140 -2.23 10.85 -28.43
N ASP A 141 -1.88 10.90 -27.14
CA ASP A 141 -2.66 10.25 -26.07
C ASP A 141 -4.02 10.96 -25.82
N GLU A 142 -4.28 12.13 -26.43
CA GLU A 142 -5.43 13.03 -26.17
C GLU A 142 -6.53 13.00 -27.26
N GLU A 143 -6.21 12.64 -28.51
CA GLU A 143 -7.10 12.83 -29.67
C GLU A 143 -8.07 11.67 -29.96
N GLU A 144 -7.89 10.49 -29.36
CA GLU A 144 -8.83 9.39 -29.55
C GLU A 144 -10.00 9.47 -28.55
N LYS A 145 -11.11 10.08 -29.00
CA LYS A 145 -12.41 10.06 -28.32
C LYS A 145 -12.78 8.62 -27.96
N VAL A 146 -13.01 8.40 -26.66
CA VAL A 146 -13.90 7.38 -26.06
C VAL A 146 -14.18 6.19 -26.98
N VAL A 147 -13.18 5.36 -27.21
CA VAL A 147 -13.48 3.93 -27.24
C VAL A 147 -13.61 3.62 -25.75
N GLU A 148 -14.86 3.48 -25.28
CA GLU A 148 -15.15 2.65 -24.11
C GLU A 148 -14.13 1.52 -24.13
N GLU A 149 -13.42 1.24 -23.02
CA GLU A 149 -12.83 -0.09 -22.85
C GLU A 149 -14.00 -1.08 -22.75
N GLY A 150 -14.66 -1.26 -23.91
CA GLY A 150 -15.85 -2.02 -24.14
C GLY A 150 -15.42 -3.45 -23.98
N ALA A 151 -15.74 -4.00 -22.82
CA ALA A 151 -16.45 -5.25 -22.77
C ALA A 151 -16.03 -6.28 -23.84
N LYS A 152 -14.74 -6.63 -23.96
CA LYS A 152 -14.28 -7.71 -24.85
C LYS A 152 -14.99 -7.72 -26.23
N SER A 153 -15.22 -6.56 -26.87
CA SER A 153 -15.90 -6.56 -28.17
C SER A 153 -14.94 -7.12 -29.22
N GLY A 154 -15.10 -8.39 -29.52
CA GLY A 154 -14.21 -9.17 -30.38
C GLY A 154 -13.86 -10.57 -29.86
N ARG A 155 -14.29 -10.93 -28.64
CA ARG A 155 -14.13 -12.31 -28.16
C ARG A 155 -15.28 -13.16 -28.66
N ASP A 156 -15.03 -13.97 -29.69
CA ASP A 156 -15.91 -15.09 -30.02
C ASP A 156 -16.08 -15.97 -28.75
N PRO A 157 -17.28 -16.10 -28.19
CA PRO A 157 -17.49 -16.86 -26.95
C PRO A 157 -17.12 -18.35 -27.09
N LYS A 158 -16.88 -18.85 -28.31
CA LYS A 158 -16.42 -20.22 -28.58
C LYS A 158 -14.90 -20.39 -28.56
N THR A 159 -14.09 -19.31 -28.66
CA THR A 159 -12.64 -19.38 -28.42
C THR A 159 -12.35 -19.18 -26.94
N LYS A 160 -12.70 -20.20 -26.14
CA LYS A 160 -12.08 -20.38 -24.82
C LYS A 160 -10.61 -20.72 -25.05
N GLY A 161 -9.76 -19.69 -25.07
CA GLY A 161 -8.31 -19.84 -25.10
C GLY A 161 -7.89 -20.94 -24.13
N LYS A 162 -7.19 -21.95 -24.66
CA LYS A 162 -6.63 -23.05 -23.87
C LYS A 162 -5.76 -22.44 -22.78
N LYS A 163 -5.98 -22.90 -21.55
CA LYS A 163 -5.18 -22.54 -20.38
C LYS A 163 -3.76 -23.08 -20.63
N GLY A 164 -2.83 -22.22 -21.08
CA GLY A 164 -1.45 -22.64 -21.32
C GLY A 164 -0.60 -21.66 -22.12
N GLU A 165 -1.05 -21.20 -23.30
CA GLU A 165 -0.10 -20.57 -24.25
C GLU A 165 -0.51 -19.16 -24.72
N GLU A 166 -1.80 -18.83 -24.86
CA GLU A 166 -2.22 -17.55 -25.46
C GLU A 166 -2.45 -16.41 -24.46
N SER A 167 -2.75 -16.67 -23.18
CA SER A 167 -3.04 -15.57 -22.23
C SER A 167 -1.80 -14.79 -21.80
N ASN A 168 -0.61 -15.39 -21.92
CA ASN A 168 0.66 -14.71 -21.66
C ASN A 168 1.12 -13.85 -22.84
N TRP A 169 0.59 -14.10 -24.04
CA TRP A 169 1.04 -13.42 -25.26
C TRP A 169 0.74 -11.92 -25.21
N PHE A 170 -0.48 -11.50 -24.84
CA PHE A 170 -0.81 -10.07 -24.73
C PHE A 170 -0.02 -9.39 -23.59
N PHE A 171 0.22 -10.08 -22.47
CA PHE A 171 1.04 -9.54 -21.39
C PHE A 171 2.49 -9.36 -21.83
N ASN A 172 3.05 -10.32 -22.56
CA ASN A 172 4.40 -10.25 -23.11
C ASN A 172 4.53 -9.12 -24.12
N HIS A 173 3.55 -8.91 -25.00
CA HIS A 173 3.54 -7.83 -25.97
C HIS A 173 3.35 -6.45 -25.35
N TYR A 174 2.53 -6.35 -24.30
CA TYR A 174 2.40 -5.12 -23.53
C TYR A 174 3.72 -4.74 -22.86
N GLN A 175 4.43 -5.72 -22.27
CA GLN A 175 5.77 -5.49 -21.75
C GLN A 175 6.75 -5.11 -22.87
N GLN A 176 6.76 -5.85 -23.98
CA GLN A 176 7.64 -5.59 -25.12
C GLN A 176 7.43 -4.19 -25.72
N ALA A 177 6.18 -3.77 -25.91
CA ALA A 177 5.81 -2.42 -26.32
C ALA A 177 6.36 -1.36 -25.36
N GLY A 178 6.24 -1.59 -24.04
CA GLY A 178 6.84 -0.71 -23.04
C GLY A 178 8.36 -0.61 -23.17
N THR A 179 9.06 -1.73 -23.41
CA THR A 179 10.51 -1.73 -23.63
C THR A 179 10.89 -0.92 -24.88
N TYR A 180 10.21 -1.16 -26.00
CA TYR A 180 10.47 -0.48 -27.27
C TYR A 180 10.24 1.03 -27.18
N LEU A 181 9.13 1.44 -26.57
CA LEU A 181 8.87 2.87 -26.39
C LEU A 181 9.89 3.54 -25.47
N MET A 182 10.34 2.84 -24.42
CA MET A 182 11.36 3.38 -23.53
C MET A 182 12.75 3.46 -24.16
N SER A 183 13.10 2.56 -25.09
CA SER A 183 14.41 2.62 -25.75
C SER A 183 14.58 3.82 -26.68
N LYS A 184 13.49 4.54 -26.99
CA LYS A 184 13.51 5.79 -27.76
C LYS A 184 13.50 7.04 -26.87
N LEU A 185 13.39 6.87 -25.54
CA LEU A 185 13.46 8.00 -24.61
C LEU A 185 14.91 8.47 -24.45
N SER A 186 15.09 9.79 -24.41
CA SER A 186 16.35 10.41 -24.02
C SER A 186 16.63 10.22 -22.53
N GLU A 187 17.89 10.39 -22.12
CA GLU A 187 18.31 10.33 -20.71
C GLU A 187 17.52 11.33 -19.84
N LYS A 188 17.27 12.54 -20.36
CA LYS A 188 16.47 13.57 -19.67
C LYS A 188 15.02 13.13 -19.45
N GLU A 189 14.43 12.40 -20.40
CA GLU A 189 13.07 11.89 -20.26
C GLU A 189 13.02 10.71 -19.28
N LEU A 190 14.03 9.84 -19.29
CA LEU A 190 14.15 8.76 -18.31
C LEU A 190 14.24 9.31 -16.88
N GLU A 191 15.08 10.33 -16.64
CA GLU A 191 15.15 11.01 -15.34
C GLU A 191 13.80 11.59 -14.90
N LYS A 192 13.00 12.13 -15.83
CA LYS A 192 11.66 12.65 -15.52
C LYS A 192 10.76 11.54 -14.95
N TYR A 193 10.78 10.34 -15.55
CA TYR A 193 9.98 9.22 -15.07
C TYR A 193 10.56 8.56 -13.81
N GLU A 194 11.86 8.64 -13.58
CA GLU A 194 12.48 8.26 -12.30
C GLU A 194 11.95 9.12 -11.16
N ARG A 195 12.03 10.45 -11.31
CA ARG A 195 11.48 11.39 -10.33
C ARG A 195 9.98 11.21 -10.13
N LEU A 196 9.23 10.88 -11.19
CA LEU A 196 7.81 10.57 -11.10
C LEU A 196 7.54 9.30 -10.30
N ALA A 197 8.32 8.24 -10.52
CA ALA A 197 8.20 6.98 -9.78
C ALA A 197 8.53 7.18 -8.29
N GLU A 198 9.58 7.94 -7.98
CA GLU A 198 9.90 8.35 -6.60
C GLU A 198 8.75 9.11 -5.96
N LYS A 199 8.19 10.10 -6.67
CA LYS A 199 7.03 10.86 -6.20
C LYS A 199 5.83 9.94 -5.93
N TRP A 200 5.53 9.00 -6.81
CA TRP A 200 4.42 8.06 -6.60
C TRP A 200 4.69 7.07 -5.47
N ASN A 201 5.94 6.72 -5.21
CA ASN A 201 6.31 5.92 -4.03
C ASN A 201 6.18 6.71 -2.72
N SER A 202 6.30 8.05 -2.75
CA SER A 202 6.17 8.88 -1.55
C SER A 202 4.74 9.38 -1.28
N GLU A 203 4.01 9.73 -2.34
CA GLU A 203 2.70 10.40 -2.26
C GLU A 203 1.53 9.51 -2.75
N GLY A 204 1.84 8.46 -3.52
CA GLY A 204 0.87 7.69 -4.28
C GLY A 204 0.72 8.24 -5.70
N PRO A 205 0.21 7.41 -6.64
CA PRO A 205 -0.07 7.86 -8.00
C PRO A 205 -1.28 8.81 -8.01
N PRO A 206 -1.49 9.59 -9.08
CA PRO A 206 -2.64 10.49 -9.21
C PRO A 206 -3.99 9.75 -9.21
N PRO A 207 -5.11 10.44 -8.91
CA PRO A 207 -6.42 9.81 -8.72
C PRO A 207 -6.94 8.99 -9.92
N ASP A 208 -6.65 9.43 -11.15
CA ASP A 208 -7.04 8.74 -12.37
C ASP A 208 -6.34 7.37 -12.51
N ILE A 209 -5.05 7.30 -12.14
CA ILE A 209 -4.28 6.05 -12.12
C ILE A 209 -4.74 5.17 -10.96
N GLN A 210 -5.05 5.75 -9.80
CA GLN A 210 -5.65 5.00 -8.69
C GLN A 210 -6.98 4.36 -9.08
N ALA A 211 -7.84 5.09 -9.79
CA ALA A 211 -9.14 4.61 -10.24
C ALA A 211 -9.02 3.43 -11.23
N LYS A 212 -8.16 3.57 -12.25
CA LYS A 212 -7.82 2.49 -13.19
C LYS A 212 -7.24 1.26 -12.48
N MET A 213 -6.38 1.46 -11.49
CA MET A 213 -5.82 0.38 -10.69
C MET A 213 -6.88 -0.26 -9.79
N GLY A 214 -7.81 0.53 -9.24
CA GLY A 214 -8.96 0.08 -8.46
C GLY A 214 -9.82 -0.91 -9.24
N ASP A 215 -10.29 -0.51 -10.42
CA ASP A 215 -11.14 -1.35 -11.27
C ASP A 215 -10.48 -2.65 -11.72
N LYS A 216 -9.16 -2.63 -11.86
CA LYS A 216 -8.39 -3.81 -12.30
C LYS A 216 -8.00 -4.73 -11.15
N HIS A 217 -7.72 -4.19 -9.97
CA HIS A 217 -7.00 -4.92 -8.93
C HIS A 217 -7.63 -4.87 -7.53
N ALA A 218 -8.50 -3.91 -7.19
CA ALA A 218 -8.99 -3.74 -5.81
C ALA A 218 -9.68 -4.99 -5.26
N ALA A 219 -10.68 -5.52 -5.97
CA ALA A 219 -11.38 -6.73 -5.54
C ALA A 219 -10.45 -7.95 -5.44
N LYS A 220 -9.51 -8.11 -6.38
CA LYS A 220 -8.51 -9.19 -6.33
C LYS A 220 -7.59 -9.03 -5.12
N LYS A 221 -7.20 -7.81 -4.78
CA LYS A 221 -6.36 -7.52 -3.61
C LYS A 221 -7.11 -7.78 -2.30
N GLY A 222 -8.39 -7.42 -2.22
CA GLY A 222 -9.25 -7.80 -1.10
C GLY A 222 -9.33 -9.32 -0.92
N TYR A 223 -9.48 -10.05 -2.03
CA TYR A 223 -9.48 -11.51 -2.02
C TYR A 223 -8.13 -12.11 -1.57
N GLU A 224 -7.00 -11.59 -2.07
CA GLU A 224 -5.66 -11.99 -1.64
C GLU A 224 -5.43 -11.71 -0.15
N PHE A 225 -5.94 -10.58 0.34
CA PHE A 225 -5.88 -10.22 1.75
C PHE A 225 -6.65 -11.22 2.62
N LEU A 226 -7.91 -11.53 2.28
CA LEU A 226 -8.72 -12.52 3.00
C LEU A 226 -8.06 -13.91 3.02
N LYS A 227 -7.44 -14.30 1.90
CA LYS A 227 -6.60 -15.51 1.82
C LYS A 227 -5.41 -15.48 2.76
N ALA A 228 -4.67 -14.38 2.79
CA ALA A 228 -3.47 -14.24 3.62
C ALA A 228 -3.81 -14.33 5.11
N VAL A 229 -4.85 -13.60 5.56
CA VAL A 229 -5.21 -13.60 6.99
C VAL A 229 -5.72 -14.97 7.46
N LYS A 230 -6.41 -15.73 6.60
CA LYS A 230 -6.77 -17.12 6.90
C LYS A 230 -5.54 -18.02 6.97
N LYS A 231 -4.60 -17.89 6.02
CA LYS A 231 -3.45 -18.78 5.94
C LYS A 231 -2.46 -18.55 7.08
N ASP A 232 -2.20 -17.29 7.40
CA ASP A 232 -1.15 -16.91 8.33
C ASP A 232 -1.66 -16.85 9.79
N TYR A 233 -2.96 -16.61 9.99
CA TYR A 233 -3.53 -16.35 11.32
C TYR A 233 -4.83 -17.12 11.61
N ASP A 234 -5.27 -18.01 10.72
CA ASP A 234 -6.55 -18.74 10.80
C ASP A 234 -7.81 -17.84 10.94
N CYS A 235 -7.73 -16.57 10.52
CA CYS A 235 -8.85 -15.65 10.64
C CYS A 235 -10.05 -16.03 9.74
N VAL A 236 -11.23 -15.62 10.19
CA VAL A 236 -12.47 -15.53 9.39
C VAL A 236 -12.65 -14.06 9.03
N GLY A 237 -12.99 -13.77 7.77
CA GLY A 237 -13.03 -12.41 7.29
C GLY A 237 -14.17 -12.14 6.33
N TYR A 238 -14.74 -10.95 6.45
CA TYR A 238 -15.75 -10.39 5.56
C TYR A 238 -15.30 -8.95 5.24
N LEU A 239 -15.32 -8.56 3.96
CA LEU A 239 -14.79 -7.27 3.53
C LEU A 239 -15.79 -6.50 2.68
N LEU A 240 -16.08 -5.28 3.11
CA LEU A 240 -16.68 -4.24 2.27
C LEU A 240 -15.57 -3.35 1.74
N LEU A 241 -15.52 -3.17 0.42
CA LEU A 241 -14.48 -2.40 -0.23
C LEU A 241 -15.08 -1.47 -1.28
N GLY A 242 -14.68 -0.19 -1.24
CA GLY A 242 -15.11 0.83 -2.19
C GLY A 242 -13.93 1.57 -2.82
N TRP A 243 -14.08 1.99 -4.07
CA TRP A 243 -13.11 2.83 -4.78
C TRP A 243 -13.79 3.71 -5.81
N ARG A 244 -13.08 4.75 -6.27
CA ARG A 244 -13.50 5.55 -7.43
C ARG A 244 -13.24 4.75 -8.70
N GLY A 245 -14.27 4.49 -9.50
CA GLY A 245 -14.14 3.82 -10.80
C GLY A 245 -13.38 4.68 -11.83
N ALA A 246 -12.77 4.03 -12.82
CA ALA A 246 -12.00 4.70 -13.87
C ALA A 246 -12.87 5.60 -14.76
N ASP A 247 -14.16 5.31 -14.85
CA ASP A 247 -15.20 6.12 -15.51
C ASP A 247 -15.75 7.24 -14.61
N GLY A 248 -15.17 7.41 -13.40
CA GLY A 248 -15.63 8.38 -12.41
C GLY A 248 -16.76 7.86 -11.52
N ILE A 249 -17.39 6.73 -11.87
CA ILE A 249 -18.51 6.18 -11.10
C ILE A 249 -17.93 5.39 -9.91
N PRO A 250 -18.33 5.69 -8.66
CA PRO A 250 -17.90 4.92 -7.51
C PRO A 250 -18.32 3.45 -7.59
N VAL A 251 -17.45 2.55 -7.15
CA VAL A 251 -17.69 1.11 -7.13
C VAL A 251 -17.57 0.62 -5.71
N ALA A 252 -18.55 -0.18 -5.27
CA ALA A 252 -18.53 -0.87 -3.99
C ALA A 252 -18.72 -2.37 -4.22
N VAL A 253 -18.00 -3.19 -3.46
CA VAL A 253 -18.08 -4.65 -3.52
C VAL A 253 -18.07 -5.24 -2.12
N GLU A 254 -18.67 -6.41 -2.04
CA GLU A 254 -18.70 -7.28 -0.87
C GLU A 254 -17.91 -8.55 -1.19
N LEU A 255 -17.00 -8.92 -0.29
CA LEU A 255 -16.19 -10.13 -0.40
C LEU A 255 -16.39 -10.98 0.84
N ASP A 256 -17.03 -12.14 0.63
CA ASP A 256 -17.08 -13.24 1.56
C ASP A 256 -16.60 -14.50 0.84
N ILE A 257 -15.52 -15.08 1.32
CA ILE A 257 -14.89 -16.25 0.70
C ILE A 257 -14.61 -17.34 1.73
N ASN A 258 -15.27 -17.28 2.89
CA ASN A 258 -14.98 -18.20 3.99
C ASN A 258 -15.24 -19.65 3.60
N GLN A 259 -16.28 -19.92 2.82
CA GLN A 259 -16.58 -21.23 2.28
C GLN A 259 -15.48 -21.73 1.33
N GLU A 260 -14.98 -20.88 0.42
CA GLU A 260 -13.84 -21.21 -0.45
C GLU A 260 -12.56 -21.53 0.34
N LEU A 261 -12.44 -20.97 1.54
CA LEU A 261 -11.30 -21.16 2.45
C LEU A 261 -11.46 -22.36 3.40
N GLY A 262 -12.47 -23.21 3.16
CA GLY A 262 -12.71 -24.45 3.89
C GLY A 262 -13.55 -24.29 5.16
N ARG A 263 -14.22 -23.15 5.33
CA ARG A 263 -15.28 -23.02 6.34
C ARG A 263 -16.58 -23.64 5.81
N PRO A 264 -17.51 -24.09 6.68
CA PRO A 264 -18.74 -24.74 6.23
C PRO A 264 -19.62 -23.83 5.35
N GLU A 265 -19.74 -22.56 5.72
CA GLU A 265 -20.62 -21.57 5.10
C GLU A 265 -19.96 -20.19 5.08
N ASN A 266 -20.44 -19.30 4.21
CA ASN A 266 -20.07 -17.89 4.26
C ASN A 266 -20.83 -17.19 5.41
N PHE A 267 -20.22 -16.14 5.97
CA PHE A 267 -20.89 -15.31 6.97
C PHE A 267 -22.11 -14.58 6.37
N GLY A 268 -21.98 -14.21 5.08
CA GLY A 268 -23.01 -13.72 4.17
C GLY A 268 -24.31 -14.51 4.23
N ASP A 269 -24.21 -15.83 4.10
CA ASP A 269 -25.35 -16.73 3.92
C ASP A 269 -26.27 -16.72 5.15
N GLN A 270 -25.69 -16.67 6.35
CA GLN A 270 -26.44 -16.67 7.60
C GLN A 270 -27.00 -15.27 7.98
N ASN A 271 -26.45 -14.21 7.40
CA ASN A 271 -26.72 -12.83 7.80
C ASN A 271 -27.22 -11.96 6.63
N GLU A 272 -27.76 -12.58 5.58
CA GLU A 272 -28.07 -11.93 4.29
C GLU A 272 -28.89 -10.64 4.45
N LYS A 273 -29.96 -10.64 5.27
CA LYS A 273 -30.80 -9.46 5.49
C LYS A 273 -30.03 -8.29 6.12
N LEU A 274 -29.22 -8.60 7.13
CA LEU A 274 -28.41 -7.61 7.83
C LEU A 274 -27.33 -7.07 6.90
N LEU A 275 -26.61 -7.95 6.21
CA LEU A 275 -25.50 -7.59 5.35
C LEU A 275 -25.96 -6.86 4.09
N ASN A 276 -27.12 -7.20 3.52
CA ASN A 276 -27.73 -6.41 2.45
C ASN A 276 -28.03 -4.98 2.90
N THR A 277 -28.47 -4.79 4.14
CA THR A 277 -28.73 -3.45 4.70
C THR A 277 -27.42 -2.69 4.91
N CYS A 278 -26.42 -3.32 5.52
CA CYS A 278 -25.09 -2.76 5.72
C CYS A 278 -24.41 -2.42 4.38
N PHE A 279 -24.53 -3.28 3.38
CA PHE A 279 -23.94 -3.05 2.06
C PHE A 279 -24.60 -1.90 1.32
N LYS A 280 -25.94 -1.74 1.43
CA LYS A 280 -26.63 -0.56 0.89
C LYS A 280 -26.14 0.74 1.54
N GLN A 281 -25.97 0.76 2.86
CA GLN A 281 -25.44 1.91 3.59
C GLN A 281 -23.99 2.19 3.21
N PHE A 282 -23.14 1.16 3.17
CA PHE A 282 -21.75 1.29 2.78
C PHE A 282 -21.60 1.78 1.34
N ARG A 283 -22.43 1.27 0.42
CA ARG A 283 -22.47 1.76 -0.95
C ARG A 283 -22.80 3.25 -0.95
N SER A 284 -23.87 3.68 -0.27
CA SER A 284 -24.24 5.10 -0.18
C SER A 284 -23.09 5.97 0.36
N TYR A 285 -22.41 5.50 1.41
CA TYR A 285 -21.21 6.15 1.94
C TYR A 285 -20.08 6.26 0.90
N VAL A 286 -19.79 5.21 0.13
CA VAL A 286 -18.79 5.24 -0.94
C VAL A 286 -19.17 6.23 -2.03
N PHE A 287 -20.46 6.34 -2.36
CA PHE A 287 -20.97 7.33 -3.31
C PHE A 287 -20.74 8.75 -2.80
N GLU A 288 -21.21 9.08 -1.59
CA GLU A 288 -21.02 10.39 -0.99
C GLU A 288 -19.53 10.79 -0.93
N MET A 289 -18.66 9.86 -0.57
CA MET A 289 -17.22 10.10 -0.48
C MET A 289 -16.56 10.47 -1.81
N PHE A 290 -17.12 10.04 -2.95
CA PHE A 290 -16.50 10.23 -4.27
C PHE A 290 -17.31 11.11 -5.24
N GLU A 291 -18.63 11.27 -5.08
CA GLU A 291 -19.47 12.18 -5.89
C GLU A 291 -19.31 13.65 -5.54
N HIS A 292 -19.00 14.01 -4.30
CA HIS A 292 -18.75 15.41 -3.89
C HIS A 292 -17.49 16.04 -4.55
N SER A 293 -16.89 15.35 -5.52
CA SER A 293 -15.72 15.82 -6.29
C SER A 293 -15.99 16.06 -7.77
N GLY A 294 -17.23 15.97 -8.26
CA GLY A 294 -17.58 16.32 -9.64
C GLY A 294 -19.09 16.31 -9.92
N GLN A 295 -19.65 17.51 -10.09
CA GLN A 295 -20.94 17.87 -10.72
C GLN A 295 -22.19 17.03 -10.36
N GLN A 296 -23.14 17.69 -9.68
CA GLN A 296 -24.55 17.31 -9.62
C GLN A 296 -25.09 17.08 -11.04
N ASP A 297 -25.66 15.89 -11.28
CA ASP A 297 -26.87 15.77 -12.10
C ASP A 297 -27.56 14.42 -11.86
N GLY A 298 -28.78 14.51 -11.33
CA GLY A 298 -29.84 13.52 -11.47
C GLY A 298 -29.78 12.31 -10.54
N GLU A 299 -30.73 12.23 -9.61
CA GLU A 299 -31.11 10.98 -8.92
C GLU A 299 -31.27 9.83 -9.93
N LYS A 300 -30.27 8.95 -9.95
CA LYS A 300 -30.43 7.58 -10.41
C LYS A 300 -29.97 6.69 -9.28
N GLU A 301 -30.79 5.70 -8.93
CA GLU A 301 -30.34 4.53 -8.16
C GLU A 301 -29.14 3.91 -8.89
N SER A 302 -27.91 4.34 -8.58
CA SER A 302 -26.82 4.12 -9.52
C SER A 302 -25.52 3.81 -8.81
N GLY A 303 -24.78 2.90 -9.42
CA GLY A 303 -23.60 2.26 -8.87
C GLY A 303 -23.51 0.81 -9.31
N ARG A 304 -22.37 0.46 -9.89
CA ARG A 304 -22.15 -0.87 -10.44
C ARG A 304 -21.81 -1.82 -9.30
N VAL A 305 -22.60 -2.88 -9.19
CA VAL A 305 -22.24 -4.08 -8.42
C VAL A 305 -21.48 -5.00 -9.36
N ARG A 306 -20.23 -5.33 -9.03
CA ARG A 306 -19.55 -6.45 -9.70
C ARG A 306 -19.89 -7.74 -8.96
N GLY A 307 -20.67 -8.59 -9.62
CA GLY A 307 -21.11 -9.87 -9.07
C GLY A 307 -19.95 -10.77 -8.65
N GLN A 308 -20.15 -11.47 -7.53
CA GLN A 308 -19.30 -12.57 -7.08
C GLN A 308 -19.16 -13.61 -8.21
N ARG A 309 -18.01 -14.30 -8.24
CA ARG A 309 -17.77 -15.37 -9.20
C ARG A 309 -18.88 -16.42 -9.04
N LYS A 310 -19.39 -16.93 -10.17
CA LYS A 310 -20.31 -18.07 -10.19
C LYS A 310 -19.72 -19.20 -9.34
N ASP A 311 -20.52 -19.75 -8.45
CA ASP A 311 -20.15 -20.89 -7.62
C ASP A 311 -19.55 -22.00 -8.47
N LEU A 312 -18.42 -22.53 -7.99
CA LEU A 312 -17.83 -23.72 -8.57
C LEU A 312 -18.80 -24.87 -8.33
N MET A 313 -19.43 -25.37 -9.41
CA MET A 313 -20.32 -26.54 -9.29
C MET A 313 -19.56 -27.70 -8.63
N PRO A 314 -20.09 -28.28 -7.53
CA PRO A 314 -19.48 -29.45 -6.92
C PRO A 314 -19.50 -30.61 -7.91
N MET A 315 -18.32 -31.13 -8.26
CA MET A 315 -18.20 -32.34 -9.09
C MET A 315 -18.58 -33.55 -8.24
N VAL A 316 -19.70 -34.19 -8.57
CA VAL A 316 -20.06 -35.51 -8.02
C VAL A 316 -19.01 -36.51 -8.50
N ARG A 317 -18.44 -37.28 -7.57
CA ARG A 317 -17.43 -38.32 -7.88
C ARG A 317 -18.06 -39.71 -7.79
N ASN A 318 -17.58 -40.65 -8.62
CA ASN A 318 -17.96 -42.05 -8.52
C ASN A 318 -17.30 -42.73 -7.29
N SER A 319 -17.64 -43.98 -7.03
CA SER A 319 -17.08 -44.80 -5.93
C SER A 319 -15.56 -45.01 -5.99
N PHE A 320 -14.93 -44.64 -7.12
CA PHE A 320 -13.49 -44.72 -7.34
C PHE A 320 -12.80 -43.33 -7.29
N GLY A 321 -13.54 -42.27 -6.94
CA GLY A 321 -13.00 -40.91 -6.78
C GLY A 321 -12.89 -40.09 -8.07
N GLU A 322 -13.37 -40.61 -9.20
CA GLU A 322 -13.34 -39.93 -10.50
C GLU A 322 -14.58 -39.04 -10.69
N PRO A 323 -14.44 -37.83 -11.27
CA PRO A 323 -15.56 -36.91 -11.45
C PRO A 323 -16.52 -37.39 -12.56
N PHE A 324 -17.83 -37.37 -12.29
CA PHE A 324 -18.85 -37.49 -13.31
C PHE A 324 -18.80 -36.27 -14.24
N LEU A 325 -18.40 -36.48 -15.49
CA LEU A 325 -18.48 -35.45 -16.52
C LEU A 325 -19.92 -35.37 -17.05
N PRO A 326 -20.56 -34.20 -17.08
CA PRO A 326 -21.89 -34.07 -17.64
C PRO A 326 -21.85 -34.43 -19.13
N VAL A 327 -22.76 -35.32 -19.55
CA VAL A 327 -22.88 -35.76 -20.94
C VAL A 327 -23.23 -34.55 -21.81
N VAL A 328 -22.29 -34.13 -22.65
CA VAL A 328 -22.50 -33.02 -23.58
C VAL A 328 -23.42 -33.50 -24.69
N ILE A 329 -24.74 -33.29 -24.55
CA ILE A 329 -25.69 -33.48 -25.64
C ILE A 329 -25.35 -32.42 -26.70
N ARG A 330 -24.68 -32.84 -27.78
CA ARG A 330 -24.48 -32.00 -28.96
C ARG A 330 -25.84 -31.81 -29.62
N ARG A 331 -26.47 -30.65 -29.43
CA ARG A 331 -27.58 -30.23 -30.29
C ARG A 331 -27.01 -29.97 -31.68
N SER A 332 -27.42 -30.78 -32.65
CA SER A 332 -27.18 -30.55 -34.07
C SER A 332 -28.00 -29.34 -34.52
N HIS A 333 -27.33 -28.31 -35.04
CA HIS A 333 -27.75 -27.51 -36.20
C HIS A 333 -26.54 -26.77 -36.76
#